data_AF-A0A956EPU4-F1
#
_entry.id   AF-A0A956EPU4-F1
#
_cell.length_a   1.000
_cell.length_b   1.000
_cell.length_c   1.000
_cell.angle_alpha   90.00
_cell.angle_beta   90.00
_cell.angle_gamma   90.00
#
_symmetry.space_group_name_H-M   'P 1'
#
loop_
_entity.id
_entity.type
_entity.pdbx_description
1 polymer ?
#
loop_
_entity_poly.entity_id
_entity_poly.type
_entity_poly.pdbx_seq_one_letter_code
_entity_poly.pdbx_strand_id
1 'polypeptide(L)' 'MLLLTALRGPVAYNLAIEADGSERMVAVAKQTYAFPQRDGAELDLLPRSEQVALVEVDEFAGDPVSSAPLIENDYA' A
#
# COMPACT_ATOMS: atom_id res chain seq x y z
N MET A 1 -6.28 -9.68 -17.89
CA MET A 1 -4.97 -9.01 -17.80
C MET A 1 -4.30 -9.52 -16.53
N LEU A 2 -3.40 -10.50 -16.66
CA LEU A 2 -2.65 -11.02 -15.50
C LEU A 2 -1.53 -10.02 -15.23
N LEU A 3 -1.60 -9.29 -14.12
CA LEU A 3 -0.55 -8.35 -13.73
C LEU A 3 0.65 -9.17 -13.20
N LEU A 4 1.53 -9.59 -14.12
CA LEU A 4 2.74 -10.38 -13.86
C LEU A 4 3.94 -9.50 -13.44
N THR A 5 3.70 -8.27 -12.99
CA THR A 5 4.74 -7.46 -12.38
C THR A 5 5.03 -8.08 -11.02
N ALA A 6 6.28 -8.51 -10.80
CA ALA A 6 6.73 -9.22 -9.62
C ALA A 6 6.57 -8.36 -8.34
N LEU A 7 5.34 -8.32 -7.81
CA LEU A 7 5.06 -7.75 -6.51
C LEU A 7 5.63 -8.69 -5.45
N ARG A 8 6.77 -8.31 -4.87
CA ARG A 8 7.43 -9.07 -3.79
C ARG A 8 7.18 -8.46 -2.40
N GLY A 9 6.56 -7.28 -2.36
CA GLY A 9 6.14 -6.55 -1.15
C GLY A 9 4.66 -6.76 -0.79
N PRO A 10 4.21 -6.16 0.32
CA PRO A 10 2.82 -6.20 0.76
C PRO A 10 1.88 -5.53 -0.25
N VAL A 11 0.67 -6.07 -0.36
CA VAL A 11 -0.40 -5.57 -1.22
C VAL A 11 -1.65 -5.43 -0.36
N ALA A 12 -2.20 -4.22 -0.31
CA ALA A 12 -3.52 -3.94 0.25
C ALA A 12 -4.55 -4.05 -0.87
N TYR A 13 -5.76 -4.48 -0.55
CA TYR A 13 -6.84 -4.50 -1.54
C TYR A 13 -8.22 -4.28 -0.89
N ASN A 14 -9.10 -3.65 -1.66
CA ASN A 14 -10.52 -3.58 -1.37
C ASN A 14 -11.28 -4.39 -2.43
N LEU A 15 -12.26 -5.17 -1.98
CA LEU A 15 -13.18 -5.92 -2.84
C LEU A 15 -14.59 -5.41 -2.61
N ALA A 16 -15.30 -5.09 -3.69
CA ALA A 16 -16.69 -4.70 -3.69
C ALA A 16 -17.52 -5.61 -4.59
N ILE A 17 -18.77 -5.84 -4.18
CA ILE A 17 -19.78 -6.49 -5.01
C ILE A 17 -20.76 -5.41 -5.44
N GLU A 18 -20.87 -5.20 -6.75
CA GLU A 18 -21.77 -4.23 -7.35
C GLU A 18 -23.22 -4.71 -7.32
N ALA A 19 -24.17 -3.81 -7.53
CA ALA A 19 -25.60 -4.14 -7.51
C ALA A 19 -26.01 -5.17 -8.58
N ASP A 20 -25.24 -5.30 -9.67
CA ASP A 20 -25.43 -6.30 -10.72
C ASP A 20 -24.77 -7.65 -10.40
N GLY A 21 -24.15 -7.78 -9.23
CA GLY A 21 -23.43 -8.97 -8.78
C GLY A 21 -22.00 -9.08 -9.32
N SER A 22 -21.51 -8.08 -10.06
CA SER A 22 -20.11 -8.07 -10.50
C SER A 22 -19.15 -7.73 -9.36
N GLU A 23 -17.95 -8.30 -9.41
CA GLU A 23 -16.89 -8.05 -8.43
C GLU A 23 -15.92 -6.98 -8.95
N ARG A 24 -15.59 -6.02 -8.08
CA ARG A 24 -14.54 -5.00 -8.33
C ARG A 24 -13.46 -5.12 -7.27
N MET A 25 -12.22 -5.28 -7.71
CA MET A 25 -11.05 -5.27 -6.83
C MET A 25 -10.16 -4.08 -7.13
N VAL A 26 -9.86 -3.28 -6.12
CA VAL A 26 -8.83 -2.25 -6.16
C VAL A 26 -7.66 -2.75 -5.32
N ALA A 27 -6.49 -2.90 -5.92
CA ALA A 27 -5.28 -3.34 -5.22
C ALA A 27 -4.23 -2.22 -5.24
N VAL A 28 -3.63 -1.96 -4.08
CA VAL A 28 -2.54 -1.02 -3.90
C VAL A 28 -1.31 -1.78 -3.48
N ALA A 29 -0.28 -1.73 -4.31
CA ALA A 29 0.98 -2.39 -4.06
C ALA A 29 2.06 -1.35 -3.79
N LYS A 30 2.74 -1.46 -2.64
CA LYS A 30 3.91 -0.64 -2.31
C LYS A 30 5.09 -1.56 -2.01
N GLN A 31 6.29 -1.10 -2.34
CA GLN A 31 7.53 -1.83 -2.14
C GLN A 31 8.55 -0.95 -1.44
N THR A 32 9.29 -1.53 -0.50
CA THR A 32 10.40 -0.88 0.19
C THR A 32 11.69 -1.13 -0.59
N TYR A 33 12.44 -0.07 -0.86
CA TYR A 33 13.72 -0.13 -1.55
C TYR A 33 14.84 0.41 -0.66
N ALA A 34 16.05 -0.11 -0.84
CA ALA A 34 17.25 0.47 -0.26
C ALA A 34 17.64 1.73 -1.03
N PHE A 35 18.21 2.71 -0.33
CA PHE A 35 18.85 3.85 -0.98
C PHE A 35 20.04 3.40 -1.82
N PRO A 36 20.28 4.06 -2.97
CA PRO A 36 21.37 3.69 -3.85
C PRO A 36 22.69 4.08 -3.17
N GLN A 37 23.69 3.19 -3.25
CA GLN A 37 25.00 3.40 -2.62
C GLN A 37 25.92 4.33 -3.44
N ARG A 38 25.50 4.70 -4.64
CA ARG A 38 26.24 5.55 -5.58
C ARG A 38 25.26 6.41 -6.39
N ASP A 39 25.69 7.60 -6.77
CA ASP A 39 24.90 8.49 -7.60
C ASP A 39 24.61 7.85 -8.97
N GLY A 40 23.34 7.92 -9.40
CA GLY A 40 22.87 7.38 -10.67
C GLY A 40 22.64 5.87 -10.70
N ALA A 41 22.74 5.16 -9.56
CA ALA A 41 22.30 3.77 -9.48
C ALA A 41 20.78 3.64 -9.33
N GLU A 42 20.26 2.52 -9.83
CA GLU A 42 18.88 2.10 -9.54
C GLU A 42 18.73 1.70 -8.07
N LEU A 43 17.48 1.76 -7.59
CA LEU A 43 17.13 1.34 -6.24
C LEU A 43 17.05 -0.18 -6.15
N ASP A 44 17.64 -0.75 -5.11
CA ASP A 44 17.55 -2.19 -4.84
C ASP A 44 16.28 -2.50 -4.05
N LEU A 45 15.47 -3.44 -4.55
CA LEU A 45 14.29 -3.93 -3.83
C LEU A 45 14.72 -4.72 -2.59
N LEU A 46 14.23 -4.33 -1.41
CA LEU A 46 14.56 -5.05 -0.17
C LEU A 46 13.96 -6.47 -0.15
N PRO A 47 14.60 -7.44 0.53
CA PRO A 47 14.06 -8.78 0.67
C PRO A 47 12.72 -8.76 1.42
N ARG A 48 11.89 -9.79 1.22
CA ARG A 48 10.53 -9.87 1.80
C ARG A 48 10.49 -9.66 3.32
N SER A 49 11.51 -10.13 4.04
CA SER A 49 11.65 -9.96 5.49
C SER A 49 11.85 -8.51 5.94
N GLU A 50 12.26 -7.63 5.02
CA GLU A 50 12.56 -6.21 5.26
C GLU A 50 11.55 -5.29 4.57
N GLN A 51 10.54 -5.85 3.91
CA GLN A 51 9.44 -5.06 3.37
C GLN A 51 8.60 -4.53 4.54
N VAL A 52 8.40 -3.21 4.57
CA VAL A 52 7.55 -2.57 5.57
C VAL A 52 6.09 -2.76 5.16
N ALA A 53 5.26 -3.23 6.09
CA ALA A 53 3.83 -3.37 5.87
C ALA A 53 3.22 -2.02 5.45
N LEU A 54 2.26 -2.07 4.55
CA LEU A 54 1.31 -0.97 4.42
C LEU A 54 0.60 -0.83 5.76
N VAL A 55 0.84 0.28 6.45
CA VAL A 55 0.16 0.57 7.70
C VAL A 55 -1.21 1.12 7.33
N GLU A 56 -2.24 0.33 7.57
CA GLU A 56 -3.64 0.70 7.37
C GLU A 56 -4.20 1.25 8.69
N VAL A 57 -3.73 2.42 9.13
CA VAL A 57 -4.31 3.07 10.31
C VAL A 57 -4.57 4.53 10.02
N ASP A 58 -5.84 4.90 10.10
CA ASP A 58 -6.18 6.30 10.31
C ASP A 58 -5.79 6.62 11.75
N GLU A 59 -4.74 7.41 11.92
CA GLU A 59 -4.38 7.95 13.22
C GLU A 59 -5.17 9.23 13.42
N PHE A 60 -5.87 9.34 14.54
CA PHE A 60 -6.63 10.54 14.90
C PHE A 60 -5.99 11.22 16.10
N ALA A 61 -6.13 12.55 16.19
CA ALA A 61 -5.61 13.31 17.32
C ALA A 61 -6.29 12.97 18.66
N GLY A 62 -7.39 12.22 18.63
CA GLY A 62 -8.13 11.73 19.78
C GLY A 62 -9.18 10.71 19.34
N ASP A 63 -10.43 10.92 19.75
CA ASP A 63 -11.55 10.06 19.37
C ASP A 63 -11.82 10.12 17.85
N PRO A 64 -11.85 8.98 17.14
CA PRO A 64 -12.01 8.94 15.67
C PRO A 64 -13.31 9.56 15.11
N VAL A 65 -14.36 9.68 15.93
CA VAL A 65 -15.66 10.24 15.49
C VAL A 65 -15.68 11.77 15.61
N SER A 66 -14.74 12.35 16.38
CA SER A 66 -14.79 13.76 16.77
C SER A 66 -13.47 14.52 16.65
N SER A 67 -12.38 13.87 16.23
CA SER A 67 -11.08 14.50 16.06
C SER A 67 -10.58 14.41 14.61
N ALA A 68 -9.67 15.31 14.25
CA ALA A 68 -9.07 15.33 12.93
C ALA A 68 -8.09 14.15 12.74
N PRO A 69 -8.02 13.57 11.53
CA PRO A 69 -6.98 12.61 11.20
C PRO A 69 -5.61 13.30 11.22
N LEU A 70 -4.65 12.68 11.89
CA LEU A 70 -3.22 12.99 11.86
C LEU A 70 -2.54 12.31 10.68
N ILE A 71 -2.95 11.07 10.39
CA ILE A 71 -2.51 10.26 9.25
C ILE A 71 -3.76 9.58 8.71
N GLU A 72 -4.07 9.79 7.44
CA GLU A 72 -5.15 9.08 6.74
C GLU A 72 -4.53 8.11 5.75
N ASN A 73 -5.17 6.96 5.56
CA ASN A 73 -4.83 6.06 4.46
C ASN A 73 -5.20 6.72 3.12
N ASP A 74 -4.26 7.47 2.54
CA ASP A 74 -4.43 8.03 1.21
C ASP A 74 -4.05 7.00 0.13
N TYR A 75 -5.07 6.56 -0.61
CA TYR A 75 -4.94 5.64 -1.73
C TYR A 75 -4.98 6.35 -3.10
N ALA A 76 -4.84 7.69 -3.16
CA ALA A 76 -4.80 8.48 -4.40
C ALA A 76 -3.38 8.87 -4.86
#